data_AF-A0AAN8TKW0-F1
#
_entry.id   AF-A0AAN8TKW0-F1
#
_cell.length_a   1.000
_cell.length_b   1.000
_cell.length_c   1.000
_cell.angle_alpha   90.00
_cell.angle_beta   90.00
_cell.angle_gamma   90.00
#
_symmetry.space_group_name_H-M   'P 1'
#
loop_
_entity.id
_entity.type
_entity.pdbx_description
1 polymer ?
#
loop_
_entity_poly.entity_id
_entity_poly.type
_entity_poly.pdbx_seq_one_letter_code
_entity_poly.pdbx_strand_id
1 'polypeptide(L)' 'MILESLGMEKYMDEHMNSTNYLLRLMKYKAPQSSETEMEMNVHTDRSNLTILYQNQVTSSFNQRWAMDQC' A
#
# COMPACT_ATOMS: atom_id res chain seq x y z
N MET A 1 16.58 -5.35 9.38
CA MET A 1 15.34 -4.54 9.51
C MET A 1 15.67 -3.06 9.31
N ILE A 2 14.72 -2.21 8.90
CA ILE A 2 14.99 -0.78 8.59
C ILE A 2 15.59 -0.04 9.80
N LEU A 3 15.08 -0.29 11.00
CA LEU A 3 15.59 0.28 12.24
C LEU A 3 17.06 -0.09 12.52
N GLU A 4 17.49 -1.32 12.21
CA GLU A 4 18.89 -1.74 12.33
C GLU A 4 19.77 -0.99 11.32
N SER A 5 19.32 -0.83 10.07
CA SER A 5 20.07 -0.07 9.06
C SER A 5 20.22 1.42 9.39
N LEU A 6 19.34 1.96 10.24
CA LEU A 6 19.41 3.33 10.74
C LEU A 6 20.18 3.46 12.07
N GLY A 7 20.72 2.36 12.62
CA GLY A 7 21.40 2.34 13.92
C GLY A 7 20.46 2.57 15.11
N MET A 8 19.16 2.31 14.93
CA MET A 8 18.08 2.53 15.91
C MET A 8 17.59 1.24 16.57
N GLU A 9 18.42 0.19 16.57
CA GLU A 9 18.13 -1.13 17.14
C GLU A 9 17.62 -1.13 18.59
N LYS A 10 17.98 -0.12 19.39
CA LYS A 10 17.48 0.02 20.77
C LYS A 10 15.97 0.27 20.90
N TYR A 11 15.30 0.67 19.81
CA TYR A 11 13.85 0.95 19.79
C TYR A 11 13.01 -0.18 19.19
N MET A 12 13.61 -1.33 18.90
CA MET A 12 12.93 -2.44 18.22
C MET A 12 11.75 -2.96 19.03
N ASP A 13 11.95 -3.26 20.30
CA ASP A 13 10.89 -3.81 21.16
C ASP A 13 9.76 -2.78 21.38
N GLU A 14 10.09 -1.51 21.56
CA GLU A 14 9.11 -0.43 21.70
C GLU A 14 8.26 -0.27 20.42
N HIS A 15 8.91 -0.31 19.26
CA HIS A 15 8.23 -0.27 17.97
C HIS A 15 7.27 -1.45 17.81
N MET A 16 7.73 -2.68 18.10
CA MET A 16 6.90 -3.88 18.00
C MET A 16 5.71 -3.84 18.96
N ASN A 17 5.91 -3.36 20.20
CA ASN A 17 4.86 -3.26 21.21
C ASN A 17 3.84 -2.14 20.93
N SER A 18 4.23 -1.10 20.18
CA SER A 18 3.34 0.01 19.77
C SER A 18 2.66 -0.22 18.42
N THR A 19 3.02 -1.29 17.71
CA THR A 19 2.50 -1.55 16.36
C THR A 19 1.03 -1.97 16.42
N ASN A 20 0.18 -1.24 15.72
CA ASN A 20 -1.21 -1.61 15.48
C ASN A 20 -1.37 -2.09 14.04
N TYR A 21 -1.97 -3.27 13.87
CA TYR A 21 -2.14 -3.89 12.56
C TYR A 21 -3.56 -3.65 12.05
N LEU A 22 -3.67 -3.16 10.81
CA LEU A 22 -4.93 -3.05 10.10
C LEU A 22 -4.92 -3.96 8.88
N LEU A 23 -5.81 -4.95 8.86
CA LEU A 23 -6.05 -5.76 7.67
C LEU A 23 -7.17 -5.13 6.83
N ARG A 24 -6.86 -4.80 5.58
CA ARG A 24 -7.84 -4.30 4.60
C ARG A 24 -8.01 -5.31 3.46
N LEU A 25 -9.22 -5.81 3.29
CA LEU A 25 -9.60 -6.65 2.15
C LEU A 25 -10.30 -5.77 1.11
N MET A 26 -9.78 -5.75 -0.10
CA MET A 26 -10.31 -4.94 -1.20
C MET A 26 -10.72 -5.84 -2.36
N LYS A 27 -11.97 -5.70 -2.82
CA LYS A 27 -12.48 -6.36 -4.01
C LYS A 27 -12.87 -5.30 -5.03
N TYR A 28 -12.06 -5.18 -6.07
CA TYR A 28 -12.32 -4.30 -7.20
C TYR A 28 -13.31 -4.96 -8.16
N LYS A 29 -14.25 -4.18 -8.69
CA LYS A 29 -15.12 -4.62 -9.79
C LYS A 29 -14.42 -4.36 -11.12
N ALA A 30 -14.77 -5.14 -12.14
CA ALA A 30 -14.33 -4.82 -13.49
C ALA A 30 -15.00 -3.50 -13.94
N PRO A 31 -14.28 -2.63 -14.69
CA PRO A 31 -14.87 -1.41 -15.22
C PRO A 31 -16.05 -1.76 -16.13
N GLN A 32 -17.19 -1.08 -15.93
CA GLN A 32 -18.43 -1.33 -16.68
C GLN A 32 -18.52 -0.53 -17.99
N SER A 33 -17.70 0.51 -18.16
CA SER A 33 -17.68 1.39 -19.33
C SER A 33 -16.24 1.56 -19.87
N SER A 34 -16.12 2.16 -21.06
CA SER A 34 -14.83 2.55 -21.66
C SER A 34 -14.18 3.77 -20.98
N GLU A 35 -14.88 4.40 -20.04
CA GLU A 35 -14.34 5.51 -19.27
C GLU A 35 -13.49 4.96 -18.12
N THR A 36 -12.32 5.55 -17.91
CA THR A 36 -11.41 5.16 -16.83
C THR A 36 -11.94 5.72 -15.52
N GLU A 37 -12.95 5.08 -14.95
CA GLU A 37 -13.42 5.40 -13.61
C GLU A 37 -12.35 4.95 -12.60
N MET A 38 -11.55 5.90 -12.10
CA MET A 38 -10.65 5.63 -10.98
C MET A 38 -11.47 5.46 -9.71
N GLU A 39 -11.64 4.22 -9.26
CA GLU A 39 -12.34 3.91 -8.01
C GLU A 39 -11.55 4.34 -6.77
N MET A 40 -10.24 4.61 -6.92
CA MET A 40 -9.38 5.16 -5.88
C MET A 40 -8.67 6.42 -6.36
N ASN A 41 -8.79 7.49 -5.58
CA ASN A 41 -7.95 8.66 -5.74
C ASN A 41 -6.51 8.33 -5.34
N VAL A 42 -5.57 9.08 -5.91
CA VAL A 42 -4.17 9.09 -5.46
C VAL A 42 -4.15 9.42 -3.97
N HIS A 43 -3.54 8.54 -3.18
CA HIS A 43 -3.40 8.71 -1.74
C HIS A 43 -2.12 8.05 -1.24
N THR A 44 -1.66 8.52 -0.08
CA THR A 44 -0.58 7.89 0.67
C THR A 44 -1.18 7.18 1.87
N ASP A 45 -0.75 5.94 2.09
CA ASP A 45 -1.11 5.21 3.30
C ASP A 45 -0.56 5.93 4.54
N ARG A 46 -1.38 6.03 5.59
CA ARG A 46 -0.98 6.64 6.87
C ARG A 46 -0.10 5.71 7.73
N SER A 47 0.03 4.44 7.35
CA SER A 47 0.83 3.44 8.04
C SER A 47 2.33 3.57 7.73
N ASN A 48 3.17 3.24 8.71
CA ASN A 48 4.63 3.18 8.51
C ASN A 48 5.07 2.05 7.56
N LEU A 49 4.26 0.99 7.46
CA LEU A 49 4.51 -0.17 6.59
C LEU A 49 3.16 -0.72 6.11
N THR A 50 3.06 -0.98 4.79
CA THR A 50 1.92 -1.68 4.18
C THR A 50 2.44 -2.89 3.42
N ILE A 51 1.87 -4.06 3.68
CA ILE A 51 2.10 -5.26 2.86
C ILE A 51 0.92 -5.40 1.91
N LEU A 52 1.17 -5.19 0.62
CA LEU A 52 0.14 -5.29 -0.42
C LEU A 52 0.29 -6.60 -1.19
N TYR A 53 -0.76 -7.41 -1.20
CA TYR A 53 -0.88 -8.58 -2.08
C TYR A 53 -1.95 -8.30 -3.14
N GLN A 54 -1.56 -8.30 -4.41
CA GLN A 54 -2.47 -8.17 -5.54
C GLN A 54 -2.60 -9.54 -6.23
N ASN A 55 -3.84 -10.02 -6.37
CA ASN A 55 -4.09 -11.20 -7.17
C ASN A 55 -3.75 -10.89 -8.65
N GLN A 56 -3.20 -11.86 -9.38
CA GLN A 56 -2.91 -11.76 -10.82
C GLN A 56 -4.20 -11.78 -11.64
N VAL A 57 -4.98 -10.72 -11.52
CA VAL A 57 -6.12 -10.44 -12.39
C VAL A 57 -5.62 -9.42 -13.39
N THR A 58 -5.79 -9.70 -14.69
CA THR A 58 -5.46 -8.77 -15.78
C THR A 58 -6.30 -7.52 -15.63
N SER A 59 -5.80 -6.57 -14.85
CA SER A 59 -6.35 -5.25 -14.67
C SER A 59 -5.46 -4.31 -15.48
N SER A 60 -6.07 -3.45 -16.28
CA SER A 60 -5.39 -2.40 -17.05
C SER A 60 -4.83 -1.27 -16.15
N PHE A 61 -4.61 -1.54 -14.86
CA PHE A 61 -4.05 -0.58 -13.92
C PHE A 61 -2.53 -0.60 -14.01
N ASN A 62 -1.99 0.33 -14.79
CA ASN A 62 -0.57 0.45 -15.04
C ASN A 62 0.08 1.25 -13.91
N GLN A 63 0.73 0.57 -12.95
CA GLN A 63 1.36 1.19 -11.76
C GLN A 63 2.43 2.25 -12.10
N ARG A 64 2.88 2.29 -13.36
CA ARG A 64 3.86 3.27 -13.84
C ARG A 64 3.37 4.72 -13.78
N TRP A 65 2.06 4.96 -13.91
CA TRP A 65 1.50 6.32 -13.88
C TRP A 65 1.31 6.88 -12.47
N ALA A 66 1.33 6.02 -11.44
CA ALA A 66 1.17 6.44 -10.05
C ALA A 66 2.47 7.02 -9.44
N MET A 67 3.64 6.71 -10.00
CA MET A 67 4.92 7.26 -9.53
C MET A 67 5.23 8.65 -10.09
N ASP A 68 4.67 9.02 -11.25
CA ASP A 68 4.92 10.33 -11.87
C ASP A 68 4.03 11.46 -11.32
N GLN A 69 3.13 11.16 -10.37
CA GLN A 69 2.24 12.15 -9.72
C GLN A 69 2.47 12.30 -8.20
N CYS A 70 3.59 11.80 -7.68
CA CYS A 70 4.08 12.10 -6.32
C CYS A 70 5.29 13.03 -6.38
#